data_AF-A0A8J8KY92-F1
#
_entry.id   AF-A0A8J8KY92-F1
#
_cell.length_a   1.000
_cell.length_b   1.000
_cell.length_c   1.000
_cell.angle_alpha   90.00
_cell.angle_beta   90.00
_cell.angle_gamma   90.00
#
_symmetry.space_group_name_H-M   'P 1'
#
loop_
_entity.id
_entity.type
_entity.pdbx_description
1 polymer ?
#
loop_
_entity_poly.entity_id
_entity_poly.type
_entity_poly.pdbx_seq_one_letter_code
_entity_poly.pdbx_strand_id
1 'polypeptide(L)'
;MMDLGNVSNWTGRGTPLEDPVLIRQSMQDLLAQETEFPIKVEGTHTLPYSSQVQHVDLKKGCIHLKLIRPLPHELAAGAVFDMVFLLGDQRYWAPTTFLGRENYLLYRFSIPARMAPADRRQHKRYPFRPREKAYVVAQDGAIPGHGISGPLVNLSEGGLAFRVDRVLRLDDHLRITPGLGFFERGKSIPLLKVRDLPNLPLFEARGILANALERDGGIILGLQFLDLREAELRELRVVLDIRERMLRTPASQSAEPPRPSGPRSPALAKEPAARTAPAGAQSPDALRLLGRRSTRLVLAMEAGPERDLVAQALSTAGYVRQEAAGTLEQALAVLRMDRHSSCPLLLVGTGAGDAASLGQIQDLQRELGSAREWSVALMAKGAVPPETGDPLIRPMAWPAPGDASWLALLDELAGLE
;
A
#
# COMPACT_ATOMS: atom_id res chain seq x y z
N MET A 1 41.63 16.02 27.74
CA MET A 1 41.18 15.62 26.38
C MET A 1 40.73 14.18 26.51
N MET A 2 39.46 13.98 26.89
CA MET A 2 38.93 12.65 27.18
C MET A 2 38.33 12.06 25.90
N ASP A 3 38.85 10.90 25.55
CA ASP A 3 38.45 10.07 24.43
C ASP A 3 37.01 9.58 24.68
N LEU A 4 36.05 10.18 23.98
CA LEU A 4 34.64 9.76 24.02
C LEU A 4 34.53 8.50 23.16
N GLY A 5 34.67 7.37 23.84
CA GLY A 5 34.66 6.03 23.28
C GLY A 5 33.60 5.78 22.20
N ASN A 6 34.03 4.96 21.25
CA ASN A 6 33.27 4.39 20.14
C ASN A 6 31.77 4.27 20.40
N VAL A 7 31.00 5.01 19.59
CA VAL A 7 29.54 4.99 19.49
C VAL A 7 29.12 3.67 18.83
N SER A 8 29.07 2.59 19.61
CA SER A 8 28.89 1.23 19.10
C SER A 8 27.48 0.86 18.62
N ASN A 9 26.52 1.79 18.65
CA ASN A 9 25.13 1.53 18.21
C ASN A 9 24.58 2.48 17.13
N TRP A 10 25.40 3.39 16.60
CA TRP A 10 24.98 4.25 15.48
C TRP A 10 25.06 3.51 14.15
N THR A 11 23.90 3.37 13.49
CA THR A 11 23.76 2.78 12.14
C THR A 11 23.00 3.72 11.19
N GLY A 12 22.90 5.00 11.55
CA GLY A 12 22.33 6.06 10.71
C GLY A 12 23.29 6.48 9.59
N ARG A 13 22.76 7.06 8.51
CA ARG A 13 23.58 7.73 7.47
C ARG A 13 23.40 9.24 7.61
N GLY A 14 24.49 10.00 7.63
CA GLY A 14 24.50 11.47 7.69
C GLY A 14 25.62 12.01 8.59
N THR A 15 26.16 13.18 8.27
CA THR A 15 27.20 13.84 9.08
C THR A 15 26.57 14.31 10.39
N PRO A 16 27.14 13.98 11.56
CA PRO A 16 26.67 14.53 12.82
C PRO A 16 26.82 16.06 12.81
N LEU A 17 25.77 16.73 13.27
CA LEU A 17 25.76 18.15 13.55
C LEU A 17 26.39 18.36 14.94
N GLU A 18 27.47 19.15 14.97
CA GLU A 18 28.21 19.48 16.19
C GLU A 18 28.19 20.99 16.49
N ASP A 19 27.50 21.79 15.67
CA ASP A 19 27.36 23.23 15.90
C ASP A 19 26.51 23.51 17.16
N PRO A 20 27.11 24.04 18.25
CA PRO A 20 26.41 24.26 19.50
C PRO A 20 25.31 25.33 19.39
N VAL A 21 25.41 26.27 18.46
CA VAL A 21 24.38 27.30 18.25
C VAL A 21 23.13 26.64 17.68
N LEU A 22 23.29 25.82 16.64
CA LEU A 22 22.19 25.13 15.98
C LEU A 22 21.53 24.07 16.88
N ILE A 23 22.32 23.38 17.71
CA ILE A 23 21.79 22.42 18.69
C ILE A 23 20.98 23.14 19.78
N ARG A 24 21.46 24.28 20.28
CA ARG A 24 20.71 25.07 21.29
C ARG A 24 19.40 25.60 20.71
N GLN A 25 19.44 26.12 19.48
CA GLN A 25 18.24 26.56 18.77
C GLN A 25 17.24 25.40 18.62
N SER A 26 17.73 24.22 18.23
CA SER A 26 16.92 23.00 18.11
C SER A 26 16.20 22.64 19.42
N MET A 27 16.86 22.77 20.57
CA MET A 27 16.21 22.52 21.87
C MET A 27 15.15 23.56 22.20
N GLN A 28 15.35 24.82 21.81
CA GLN A 28 14.35 25.88 21.96
C GLN A 28 13.15 25.67 21.04
N ASP A 29 13.37 25.19 19.82
CA ASP A 29 12.29 24.85 18.89
C ASP A 29 11.45 23.69 19.42
N LEU A 30 12.07 22.67 20.03
CA LEU A 30 11.34 21.57 20.69
C LEU A 30 10.49 22.05 21.87
N LEU A 31 10.98 23.02 22.64
CA LEU A 31 10.22 23.66 23.71
C LEU A 31 8.99 24.40 23.13
N ALA A 32 9.18 25.18 22.07
CA ALA A 32 8.11 25.95 21.44
C ALA A 32 7.03 25.06 20.78
N GLN A 33 7.42 23.91 20.25
CA GLN A 33 6.52 22.96 19.58
C GLN A 33 5.75 22.07 20.55
N GLU A 34 6.13 22.04 21.83
CA GLU A 34 5.53 21.19 22.87
C GLU A 34 5.41 19.71 22.45
N THR A 35 6.29 19.24 21.57
CA THR A 35 6.15 17.92 20.94
C THR A 35 6.71 16.84 21.86
N GLU A 36 5.95 15.75 21.99
CA GLU A 36 6.43 14.56 22.69
C GLU A 36 7.42 13.76 21.82
N PHE A 37 8.48 13.27 22.45
CA PHE A 37 9.44 12.40 21.81
C PHE A 37 9.99 11.33 22.77
N PRO A 38 10.38 10.16 22.24
CA PRO A 38 10.96 9.10 23.04
C PRO A 38 12.40 9.40 23.46
N ILE A 39 12.71 9.06 24.72
CA ILE A 39 14.07 8.90 25.23
C ILE A 39 14.30 7.49 25.77
N LYS A 40 15.51 6.97 25.67
CA LYS A 40 15.84 5.61 26.14
C LYS A 40 17.22 5.59 26.77
N VAL A 41 17.40 4.86 27.87
CA VAL A 41 18.74 4.62 28.45
C VAL A 41 19.59 3.85 27.45
N GLU A 42 20.82 4.29 27.23
CA GLU A 42 21.76 3.61 26.36
C GLU A 42 22.06 2.18 26.87
N GLY A 43 22.14 1.20 25.95
CA GLY A 43 22.53 -0.17 26.28
C GLY A 43 21.47 -1.03 26.99
N THR A 44 20.29 -0.49 27.30
CA THR A 44 19.21 -1.28 27.92
C THR A 44 18.17 -1.75 26.90
N HIS A 45 17.42 -2.80 27.23
CA HIS A 45 16.25 -3.26 26.44
C HIS A 45 14.93 -2.67 26.95
N THR A 46 14.97 -1.63 27.78
CA THR A 46 13.75 -1.01 28.32
C THR A 46 12.97 -0.28 27.23
N LEU A 47 11.65 -0.28 27.35
CA LEU A 47 10.79 0.53 26.49
C LEU A 47 11.18 2.01 26.61
N PRO A 48 11.17 2.78 25.51
CA PRO A 48 11.41 4.21 25.57
C PRO A 48 10.41 4.93 26.48
N TYR A 49 10.87 5.98 27.13
CA TYR A 49 10.02 6.89 27.89
C TYR A 49 9.56 8.02 26.97
N SER A 50 8.25 8.29 26.91
CA SER A 50 7.78 9.51 26.26
C SER A 50 8.16 10.71 27.15
N SER A 51 8.68 11.75 26.50
CA SER A 51 9.18 12.95 27.16
C SER A 51 8.82 14.20 26.37
N GLN A 52 8.74 15.32 27.07
CA GLN A 52 8.47 16.63 26.49
C GLN A 52 9.39 17.66 27.14
N VAL A 53 9.94 18.59 26.35
CA VAL A 53 10.75 19.70 26.89
C VAL A 53 9.82 20.69 27.58
N GLN A 54 10.07 20.95 28.86
CA GLN A 54 9.33 21.93 29.66
C GLN A 54 10.12 23.22 29.86
N HIS A 55 11.45 23.13 29.89
CA HIS A 55 12.31 24.29 30.07
C HIS A 55 13.71 24.03 29.51
N VAL A 56 14.33 25.06 28.93
CA VAL A 56 15.71 25.03 28.42
C VAL A 56 16.51 26.13 29.12
N ASP A 57 17.49 25.74 29.93
CA ASP A 57 18.43 26.67 30.57
C ASP A 57 19.76 26.66 29.82
N LEU A 58 19.90 27.61 28.88
CA LEU A 58 21.09 27.76 28.06
C LEU A 58 22.33 28.16 28.87
N LYS A 59 22.17 28.80 30.03
CA LYS A 59 23.31 29.22 30.87
C LYS A 59 23.92 28.04 31.60
N LYS A 60 23.07 27.14 32.11
CA LYS A 60 23.49 25.91 32.78
C LYS A 60 23.74 24.75 31.82
N GLY A 61 23.38 24.91 30.54
CA GLY A 61 23.53 23.87 29.54
C GLY A 61 22.62 22.67 29.79
N CYS A 62 21.43 22.89 30.34
CA CYS A 62 20.51 21.82 30.72
C CYS A 62 19.09 22.02 30.16
N ILE A 63 18.39 20.89 30.01
CA ILE A 63 17.00 20.81 29.60
C ILE A 63 16.21 20.08 30.68
N HIS A 64 14.99 20.53 30.90
CA HIS A 64 14.05 19.89 31.83
C HIS A 64 13.03 19.12 31.01
N LEU A 65 13.02 17.81 31.19
CA LEU A 65 12.11 16.91 30.50
C LEU A 65 11.03 16.44 31.47
N LYS A 66 9.77 16.59 31.06
CA LYS A 66 8.63 15.95 31.73
C LYS A 66 8.39 14.61 31.08
N LEU A 67 8.39 13.54 31.88
CA LEU A 67 8.14 12.18 31.41
C LEU A 67 6.73 11.73 31.77
N ILE A 68 6.17 10.80 30.99
CA ILE A 68 4.86 10.19 31.31
C ILE A 68 4.98 9.15 32.44
N ARG A 69 6.15 8.49 32.54
CA ARG A 69 6.43 7.44 33.54
C ARG A 69 7.68 7.81 34.34
N PRO A 70 7.73 7.46 35.64
CA PRO A 70 8.90 7.73 36.45
C PRO A 70 10.09 6.89 35.98
N LEU A 71 11.28 7.48 36.03
CA LEU A 71 12.53 6.75 35.89
C LEU A 71 12.80 5.89 37.13
N PRO A 72 13.47 4.73 36.99
CA PRO A 72 13.86 3.89 38.13
C PRO A 72 14.66 4.69 39.16
N HIS A 73 14.41 4.43 40.45
CA HIS A 73 15.08 5.13 41.56
C HIS A 73 16.59 4.85 41.62
N GLU A 74 17.03 3.74 41.06
CA GLU A 74 18.43 3.28 41.03
C GLU A 74 19.25 3.93 39.91
N LEU A 75 18.63 4.75 39.05
CA LEU A 75 19.31 5.38 37.93
C LEU A 75 20.29 6.45 38.43
N ALA A 76 21.58 6.19 38.26
CA ALA A 76 22.63 7.13 38.66
C ALA A 76 22.65 8.38 37.77
N ALA A 77 22.89 9.54 38.39
CA ALA A 77 23.28 10.74 37.64
C ALA A 77 24.54 10.45 36.82
N GLY A 78 24.55 10.87 35.56
CA GLY A 78 25.57 10.48 34.58
C GLY A 78 25.10 9.41 33.58
N ALA A 79 23.95 8.77 33.81
CA ALA A 79 23.38 7.82 32.84
C ALA A 79 23.09 8.51 31.49
N VAL A 80 23.52 7.90 30.39
CA VAL A 80 23.31 8.41 29.03
C VAL A 80 21.98 7.92 28.48
N PHE A 81 21.25 8.83 27.84
CA PHE A 81 19.99 8.57 27.16
C PHE A 81 20.08 8.97 25.69
N ASP A 82 19.51 8.14 24.85
CA ASP A 82 19.25 8.44 23.45
C ASP A 82 17.93 9.20 23.34
N MET A 83 17.98 10.45 22.89
CA MET A 83 16.79 11.21 22.49
C MET A 83 16.54 11.01 21.00
N VAL A 84 15.29 10.78 20.60
CA VAL A 84 14.93 10.73 19.19
C VAL A 84 13.71 11.59 18.89
N PHE A 85 13.92 12.74 18.27
CA PHE A 85 12.89 13.76 18.05
C PHE A 85 12.83 14.20 16.57
N LEU A 86 11.79 14.96 16.23
CA LEU A 86 11.59 15.55 14.90
C LEU A 86 11.86 17.05 14.96
N LEU A 87 12.56 17.57 13.95
CA LEU A 87 12.66 19.01 13.68
C LEU A 87 12.25 19.23 12.22
N GLY A 88 11.13 19.91 12.01
CA GLY A 88 10.46 19.92 10.71
C GLY A 88 10.13 18.49 10.27
N ASP A 89 10.63 18.11 9.08
CA ASP A 89 10.42 16.77 8.50
C ASP A 89 11.55 15.77 8.83
N GLN A 90 12.62 16.20 9.50
CA GLN A 90 13.81 15.38 9.73
C GLN A 90 13.84 14.82 11.15
N ARG A 91 14.08 13.50 11.26
CA ARG A 91 14.28 12.83 12.55
C ARG A 91 15.74 12.91 12.96
N TYR A 92 15.99 13.34 14.18
CA TYR A 92 17.31 13.44 14.79
C TYR A 92 17.44 12.51 15.99
N TRP A 93 18.65 12.02 16.20
CA TRP A 93 19.11 11.29 17.36
C TRP A 93 20.12 12.19 18.08
N ALA A 94 20.01 12.30 19.39
CA ALA A 94 20.94 13.08 20.18
C ALA A 94 21.17 12.40 21.54
N PRO A 95 22.44 12.16 21.94
CA PRO A 95 22.73 11.66 23.27
C PRO A 95 22.59 12.80 24.30
N THR A 96 21.95 12.50 25.42
CA THR A 96 21.83 13.40 26.58
C THR A 96 22.17 12.67 27.87
N THR A 97 22.61 13.39 28.89
CA THR A 97 23.00 12.80 30.16
C THR A 97 22.00 13.18 31.24
N PHE A 98 21.57 12.19 32.02
CA PHE A 98 20.72 12.40 33.19
C PHE A 98 21.48 13.11 34.31
N LEU A 99 20.99 14.27 34.76
CA LEU A 99 21.64 15.11 35.77
C LEU A 99 20.94 15.06 37.14
N GLY A 100 19.72 14.54 37.21
CA GLY A 100 18.97 14.43 38.46
C GLY A 100 17.47 14.65 38.29
N ARG A 101 16.73 14.37 39.37
CA ARG A 101 15.28 14.59 39.46
C ARG A 101 15.01 15.94 40.11
N GLU A 102 14.13 16.73 39.51
CA GLU A 102 13.73 18.05 40.04
C GLU A 102 12.37 17.95 40.74
N ASN A 103 11.39 17.28 40.12
CA ASN A 103 10.05 17.12 40.70
C ASN A 103 9.43 15.76 40.31
N TYR A 104 8.17 15.51 40.66
CA TYR A 104 7.40 14.39 40.16
C TYR A 104 7.32 14.44 38.64
N LEU A 105 7.88 13.42 37.98
CA LEU A 105 7.97 13.29 36.53
C LEU A 105 8.80 14.36 35.79
N LEU A 106 9.40 15.32 36.51
CA LEU A 106 10.26 16.34 35.93
C LEU A 106 11.72 16.07 36.27
N TYR A 107 12.53 15.91 35.23
CA TYR A 107 13.93 15.49 35.37
C TYR A 107 14.83 16.41 34.56
N ARG A 108 16.05 16.59 35.07
CA ARG A 108 17.06 17.46 34.47
C ARG A 108 18.04 16.62 33.66
N PHE A 109 18.30 17.07 32.45
CA PHE A 109 19.20 16.45 31.48
C PHE A 109 20.16 17.50 30.90
N SER A 110 21.30 17.08 30.37
CA SER A 110 22.21 17.99 29.66
C SER A 110 21.68 18.34 28.27
N ILE A 111 21.99 19.53 27.77
CA ILE A 111 21.83 19.81 26.33
C ILE A 111 22.78 18.85 25.58
N PRO A 112 22.31 18.14 24.53
CA PRO A 112 23.17 17.29 23.72
C PRO A 112 24.36 18.06 23.14
N ALA A 113 25.53 17.44 23.11
CA ALA A 113 26.72 18.04 22.48
C ALA A 113 26.74 17.85 20.96
N ARG A 114 26.00 16.87 20.46
CA ARG A 114 25.88 16.55 19.03
C ARG A 114 24.49 16.02 18.72
N MET A 115 24.09 16.16 17.47
CA MET A 115 22.86 15.58 16.94
C MET A 115 23.19 14.90 15.62
N ALA A 116 22.74 13.67 15.40
CA ALA A 116 22.88 13.01 14.11
C ALA A 116 21.49 12.77 13.50
N PRO A 117 21.33 12.81 12.18
CA PRO A 117 20.13 12.30 11.54
C PRO A 117 19.86 10.88 12.03
N ALA A 118 18.71 10.68 12.69
CA ALA A 118 18.25 9.36 13.14
C ALA A 118 17.64 8.56 12.00
N ASP A 119 17.38 9.21 10.87
CA ASP A 119 16.72 8.56 9.77
C ASP A 119 17.70 7.65 9.02
N ARG A 120 17.57 6.34 9.23
CA ARG A 120 18.27 5.33 8.41
C ARG A 120 17.66 5.22 7.00
N ARG A 121 16.56 5.94 6.74
CA ARG A 121 15.79 5.81 5.50
C ARG A 121 16.42 6.68 4.42
N GLN A 122 16.55 6.10 3.24
CA GLN A 122 17.02 6.80 2.05
C GLN A 122 15.94 7.72 1.43
N HIS A 123 14.66 7.47 1.72
CA HIS A 123 13.54 8.17 1.09
C HIS A 123 12.49 8.61 2.12
N LYS A 124 12.00 9.85 1.97
CA LYS A 124 10.90 10.43 2.76
C LYS A 124 9.63 9.59 2.63
N ARG A 125 8.95 9.35 3.74
CA ARG A 125 7.68 8.59 3.78
C ARG A 125 6.50 9.54 3.90
N TYR A 126 5.56 9.40 2.99
CA TYR A 126 4.35 10.20 2.94
C TYR A 126 3.20 9.42 3.58
N PRO A 127 2.60 9.94 4.66
CA PRO A 127 1.51 9.26 5.35
C PRO A 127 0.23 9.25 4.52
N PHE A 128 -0.57 8.19 4.65
CA PHE A 128 -1.91 8.05 4.08
C PHE A 128 -2.93 7.90 5.21
N ARG A 129 -4.10 8.54 5.04
CA ARG A 129 -5.20 8.44 6.00
C ARG A 129 -6.15 7.34 5.57
N PRO A 130 -6.78 6.58 6.49
CA PRO A 130 -7.72 5.51 6.14
C PRO A 130 -8.89 5.95 5.24
N ARG A 131 -9.27 7.24 5.30
CA ARG A 131 -10.35 7.81 4.47
C ARG A 131 -9.96 7.98 2.99
N GLU A 132 -8.67 7.94 2.66
CA GLU A 132 -8.13 8.17 1.32
C GLU A 132 -8.22 6.91 0.43
N LYS A 133 -8.80 5.81 0.94
CA LYS A 133 -9.14 4.56 0.22
C LYS A 133 -7.98 3.80 -0.42
N ALA A 134 -6.76 4.33 -0.43
CA ALA A 134 -5.57 3.63 -0.91
C ALA A 134 -5.39 2.29 -0.21
N TYR A 135 -5.33 1.22 -1.00
CA TYR A 135 -5.45 -0.16 -0.50
C TYR A 135 -4.34 -1.05 -1.06
N VAL A 136 -3.75 -1.87 -0.20
CA VAL A 136 -2.63 -2.75 -0.54
C VAL A 136 -3.12 -4.19 -0.59
N VAL A 137 -2.70 -4.91 -1.62
CA VAL A 137 -2.84 -6.35 -1.77
C VAL A 137 -1.44 -6.93 -2.01
N ALA A 138 -1.04 -7.89 -1.18
CA ALA A 138 0.26 -8.52 -1.22
C ALA A 138 0.11 -10.05 -1.23
N GLN A 139 1.05 -10.75 -1.85
CA GLN A 139 1.11 -12.22 -1.88
C GLN A 139 2.51 -12.67 -1.50
N ASP A 140 2.62 -13.63 -0.56
CA ASP A 140 3.91 -14.05 0.02
C ASP A 140 4.54 -15.30 -0.62
N GLY A 141 4.00 -15.77 -1.75
CA GLY A 141 4.48 -16.96 -2.47
C GLY A 141 3.47 -17.48 -3.51
N ALA A 142 3.85 -18.50 -4.27
CA ALA A 142 2.91 -19.30 -5.09
C ALA A 142 2.00 -20.16 -4.20
N ILE A 143 1.08 -20.95 -4.77
CA ILE A 143 0.25 -21.87 -3.98
C ILE A 143 1.11 -23.09 -3.57
N PRO A 144 1.22 -23.44 -2.28
CA PRO A 144 0.54 -22.84 -1.11
C PRO A 144 1.21 -21.55 -0.62
N GLY A 145 0.40 -20.51 -0.38
CA GLY A 145 0.84 -19.20 0.07
C GLY A 145 -0.29 -18.39 0.69
N HIS A 146 -0.04 -17.13 1.02
CA HIS A 146 -1.01 -16.24 1.65
C HIS A 146 -1.22 -14.96 0.85
N GLY A 147 -2.50 -14.60 0.69
CA GLY A 147 -2.92 -13.28 0.26
C GLY A 147 -3.14 -12.39 1.47
N ILE A 148 -2.50 -11.22 1.48
CA ILE A 148 -2.54 -10.27 2.59
C ILE A 148 -3.08 -8.95 2.05
N SER A 149 -4.04 -8.33 2.74
CA SER A 149 -4.60 -7.07 2.26
C SER A 149 -5.00 -6.11 3.38
N GLY A 150 -5.00 -4.82 3.06
CA GLY A 150 -5.49 -3.77 3.94
C GLY A 150 -5.05 -2.36 3.54
N PRO A 151 -5.45 -1.34 4.31
CA PRO A 151 -5.27 0.06 3.93
C PRO A 151 -3.82 0.51 4.03
N LEU A 152 -3.41 1.34 3.08
CA LEU A 152 -2.08 1.97 3.05
C LEU A 152 -1.92 2.94 4.23
N VAL A 153 -0.77 2.85 4.90
CA VAL A 153 -0.41 3.71 6.05
C VAL A 153 0.61 4.78 5.64
N ASN A 154 1.63 4.40 4.87
CA ASN A 154 2.59 5.33 4.28
C ASN A 154 3.27 4.74 3.03
N LEU A 155 3.83 5.62 2.21
CA LEU A 155 4.52 5.29 0.96
C LEU A 155 5.79 6.13 0.81
N SER A 156 6.85 5.57 0.26
CA SER A 156 8.06 6.27 -0.18
C SER A 156 8.60 5.64 -1.47
N GLU A 157 9.64 6.22 -2.06
CA GLU A 157 10.30 5.61 -3.23
C GLU A 157 10.90 4.22 -2.94
N GLY A 158 11.29 3.96 -1.69
CA GLY A 158 11.93 2.71 -1.28
C GLY A 158 10.99 1.64 -0.72
N GLY A 159 9.72 1.95 -0.49
CA GLY A 159 8.80 0.99 0.10
C GLY A 159 7.48 1.58 0.58
N LEU A 160 6.69 0.76 1.24
CA LEU A 160 5.40 1.15 1.80
C LEU A 160 5.16 0.50 3.16
N ALA A 161 4.17 0.99 3.88
CA ALA A 161 3.60 0.28 5.01
C ALA A 161 2.08 0.29 4.92
N PHE A 162 1.46 -0.81 5.34
CA PHE A 162 0.01 -0.97 5.35
C PHE A 162 -0.45 -1.75 6.57
N ARG A 163 -1.70 -1.52 6.98
CA ARG A 163 -2.33 -2.29 8.06
C ARG A 163 -2.95 -3.55 7.46
N VAL A 164 -2.82 -4.68 8.12
CA VAL A 164 -3.41 -5.95 7.69
C VAL A 164 -4.83 -6.05 8.23
N ASP A 165 -5.81 -6.06 7.33
CA ASP A 165 -7.23 -6.27 7.66
C ASP A 165 -7.66 -7.71 7.36
N ARG A 166 -7.00 -8.36 6.39
CA ARG A 166 -7.33 -9.70 5.92
C ARG A 166 -6.07 -10.49 5.57
N VAL A 167 -6.04 -11.74 5.98
CA VAL A 167 -5.11 -12.78 5.52
C VAL A 167 -5.96 -13.93 4.99
N LEU A 168 -5.63 -14.42 3.80
CA LEU A 168 -6.28 -15.55 3.14
C LEU A 168 -5.22 -16.59 2.82
N ARG A 169 -5.50 -17.85 3.14
CA ARG A 169 -4.74 -18.96 2.58
C ARG A 169 -5.12 -19.12 1.11
N LEU A 170 -4.15 -19.26 0.21
CA LEU A 170 -4.43 -19.25 -1.24
C LEU A 170 -4.85 -20.63 -1.78
N ASP A 171 -4.53 -21.69 -1.06
CA ASP A 171 -4.90 -23.07 -1.36
C ASP A 171 -6.40 -23.34 -1.18
N ASP A 172 -7.00 -22.84 -0.10
CA ASP A 172 -8.42 -23.11 0.21
C ASP A 172 -9.26 -21.85 0.44
N HIS A 173 -8.69 -20.67 0.18
CA HIS A 173 -9.32 -19.37 0.37
C HIS A 173 -9.81 -19.10 1.81
N LEU A 174 -9.30 -19.85 2.79
CA LEU A 174 -9.74 -19.72 4.17
C LEU A 174 -9.15 -18.45 4.80
N ARG A 175 -10.02 -17.67 5.45
CA ARG A 175 -9.59 -16.46 6.17
C ARG A 175 -8.88 -16.83 7.46
N ILE A 176 -7.65 -16.36 7.57
CA ILE A 176 -6.80 -16.59 8.73
C ILE A 176 -6.80 -15.34 9.61
N THR A 177 -6.82 -15.54 10.92
CA THR A 177 -6.63 -14.46 11.89
C THR A 177 -5.18 -13.95 11.80
N PRO A 178 -4.96 -12.66 11.52
CA PRO A 178 -3.60 -12.12 11.39
C PRO A 178 -2.85 -12.24 12.72
N GLY A 179 -1.63 -12.78 12.67
CA GLY A 179 -0.73 -12.90 13.82
C GLY A 179 0.71 -12.54 13.42
N LEU A 180 1.51 -12.01 14.35
CA LEU A 180 2.89 -11.60 14.05
C LEU A 180 3.77 -12.78 13.59
N GLY A 181 3.47 -13.99 14.06
CA GLY A 181 4.19 -15.21 13.67
C GLY A 181 4.08 -15.59 12.18
N PHE A 182 3.12 -15.02 11.44
CA PHE A 182 3.00 -15.27 9.99
C PHE A 182 3.97 -14.42 9.15
N PHE A 183 4.54 -13.37 9.74
CA PHE A 183 5.24 -12.32 9.02
C PHE A 183 6.73 -12.32 9.35
N GLU A 184 7.47 -13.17 8.66
CA GLU A 184 8.92 -13.27 8.82
C GLU A 184 9.67 -12.18 8.04
N ARG A 185 10.55 -11.47 8.74
CA ARG A 185 11.40 -10.44 8.11
C ARG A 185 12.28 -11.08 7.03
N GLY A 186 12.37 -10.42 5.88
CA GLY A 186 13.11 -10.89 4.71
C GLY A 186 12.28 -11.74 3.75
N LYS A 187 11.05 -12.13 4.12
CA LYS A 187 10.17 -12.90 3.25
C LYS A 187 9.87 -12.15 1.95
N SER A 188 9.99 -12.84 0.82
CA SER A 188 9.70 -12.28 -0.49
C SER A 188 8.20 -12.10 -0.68
N ILE A 189 7.82 -10.95 -1.23
CA ILE A 189 6.47 -10.61 -1.65
C ILE A 189 6.52 -10.42 -3.17
N PRO A 190 6.38 -11.50 -3.96
CA PRO A 190 6.49 -11.45 -5.42
C PRO A 190 5.35 -10.68 -6.10
N LEU A 191 4.21 -10.50 -5.44
CA LEU A 191 3.09 -9.71 -5.94
C LEU A 191 2.71 -8.67 -4.89
N LEU A 192 2.90 -7.39 -5.21
CA LEU A 192 2.46 -6.27 -4.42
C LEU A 192 1.69 -5.29 -5.30
N LYS A 193 0.44 -5.05 -4.97
CA LYS A 193 -0.44 -4.12 -5.68
C LYS A 193 -0.94 -3.04 -4.72
N VAL A 194 -0.79 -1.78 -5.11
CA VAL A 194 -1.36 -0.63 -4.40
C VAL A 194 -2.42 -0.02 -5.30
N ARG A 195 -3.64 0.08 -4.78
CA ARG A 195 -4.80 0.58 -5.51
C ARG A 195 -5.15 1.98 -5.03
N ASP A 196 -5.81 2.72 -5.91
CA ASP A 196 -6.42 4.01 -5.61
C ASP A 196 -5.43 5.08 -5.11
N LEU A 197 -4.21 5.11 -5.69
CA LEU A 197 -3.28 6.21 -5.48
C LEU A 197 -3.68 7.43 -6.33
N PRO A 198 -3.37 8.66 -5.89
CA PRO A 198 -3.61 9.87 -6.67
C PRO A 198 -2.97 9.80 -8.06
N ASN A 199 -3.76 9.92 -9.12
CA ASN A 199 -3.31 9.82 -10.52
C ASN A 199 -2.62 8.49 -10.91
N LEU A 200 -2.71 7.47 -10.06
CA LEU A 200 -2.16 6.14 -10.32
C LEU A 200 -3.12 5.08 -9.74
N PRO A 201 -4.13 4.65 -10.52
CA PRO A 201 -5.19 3.79 -10.00
C PRO A 201 -4.68 2.42 -9.54
N LEU A 202 -3.58 1.95 -10.11
CA LEU A 202 -2.90 0.72 -9.74
C LEU A 202 -1.39 0.91 -9.89
N PHE A 203 -0.66 0.61 -8.82
CA PHE A 203 0.78 0.50 -8.81
C PHE A 203 1.15 -0.93 -8.46
N GLU A 204 1.97 -1.57 -9.28
CA GLU A 204 2.43 -2.94 -9.07
C GLU A 204 3.93 -2.96 -8.82
N ALA A 205 4.36 -3.76 -7.86
CA ALA A 205 5.75 -3.91 -7.48
C ALA A 205 6.02 -5.30 -6.93
N ARG A 206 7.30 -5.56 -6.67
CA ARG A 206 7.76 -6.65 -5.80
C ARG A 206 8.31 -6.05 -4.53
N GLY A 207 8.36 -6.85 -3.47
CA GLY A 207 8.98 -6.40 -2.24
C GLY A 207 9.54 -7.50 -1.38
N ILE A 208 10.24 -7.09 -0.34
CA ILE A 208 10.56 -7.94 0.80
C ILE A 208 9.88 -7.37 2.05
N LEU A 209 9.46 -8.26 2.93
CA LEU A 209 8.94 -7.87 4.24
C LEU A 209 10.09 -7.32 5.10
N ALA A 210 10.11 -6.00 5.31
CA ALA A 210 11.16 -5.34 6.07
C ALA A 210 10.90 -5.37 7.58
N ASN A 211 9.64 -5.25 7.99
CA ASN A 211 9.20 -5.38 9.38
C ASN A 211 7.70 -5.69 9.51
N ALA A 212 7.32 -6.30 10.64
CA ALA A 212 5.95 -6.46 11.09
C ALA A 212 5.85 -5.98 12.54
N LEU A 213 4.79 -5.26 12.89
CA LEU A 213 4.56 -4.77 14.25
C LEU A 213 3.08 -4.69 14.55
N GLU A 214 2.71 -4.86 15.82
CA GLU A 214 1.34 -4.66 16.29
C GLU A 214 1.18 -3.21 16.77
N ARG A 215 0.11 -2.56 16.32
CA ARG A 215 -0.23 -1.18 16.68
C ARG A 215 -1.74 -0.98 16.64
N ASP A 216 -2.29 -0.38 17.70
CA ASP A 216 -3.71 -0.06 17.83
C ASP A 216 -4.64 -1.28 17.60
N GLY A 217 -4.21 -2.47 18.04
CA GLY A 217 -4.95 -3.72 17.89
C GLY A 217 -4.94 -4.33 16.48
N GLY A 218 -4.09 -3.82 15.58
CA GLY A 218 -3.88 -4.36 14.23
C GLY A 218 -2.41 -4.57 13.91
N ILE A 219 -2.13 -5.41 12.91
CA ILE A 219 -0.77 -5.65 12.44
C ILE A 219 -0.44 -4.67 11.32
N ILE A 220 0.71 -4.02 11.40
CA ILE A 220 1.27 -3.17 10.34
C ILE A 220 2.48 -3.87 9.75
N LEU A 221 2.47 -4.03 8.44
CA LEU A 221 3.59 -4.56 7.67
C LEU A 221 4.28 -3.41 6.94
N GLY A 222 5.61 -3.36 7.02
CA GLY A 222 6.43 -2.51 6.18
C GLY A 222 7.15 -3.36 5.14
N LEU A 223 6.97 -3.01 3.88
CA LEU A 223 7.59 -3.66 2.73
C LEU A 223 8.64 -2.72 2.12
N GLN A 224 9.78 -3.28 1.73
CA GLN A 224 10.76 -2.60 0.89
C GLN A 224 10.55 -3.06 -0.54
N PHE A 225 10.51 -2.11 -1.49
CA PHE A 225 10.37 -2.46 -2.90
C PHE A 225 11.65 -3.12 -3.45
N LEU A 226 11.47 -4.05 -4.37
CA LEU A 226 12.54 -4.70 -5.12
C LEU A 226 12.41 -4.38 -6.60
N ASP A 227 13.54 -4.14 -7.26
CA ASP A 227 13.68 -4.05 -8.71
C ASP A 227 12.69 -3.08 -9.40
N LEU A 228 12.39 -1.94 -8.78
CA LEU A 228 11.56 -0.91 -9.42
C LEU A 228 12.27 -0.33 -10.65
N ARG A 229 11.59 -0.36 -11.78
CA ARG A 229 12.06 0.22 -13.04
C ARG A 229 11.93 1.75 -12.99
N GLU A 230 12.71 2.44 -13.82
CA GLU A 230 12.67 3.91 -13.88
C GLU A 230 11.29 4.47 -14.27
N ALA A 231 10.49 3.74 -15.04
CA ALA A 231 9.12 4.13 -15.36
C ALA A 231 8.22 4.13 -14.11
N GLU A 232 8.26 3.03 -13.34
CA GLU A 232 7.50 2.86 -12.09
C GLU A 232 7.94 3.88 -11.03
N LEU A 233 9.25 4.14 -10.93
CA LEU A 233 9.79 5.18 -10.05
C LEU A 233 9.31 6.58 -10.45
N ARG A 234 9.20 6.88 -11.76
CA ARG A 234 8.68 8.17 -12.25
C ARG A 234 7.20 8.34 -11.90
N GLU A 235 6.38 7.31 -12.11
CA GLU A 235 4.96 7.33 -11.72
C GLU A 235 4.81 7.50 -10.22
N LEU A 236 5.61 6.76 -9.43
CA LEU A 236 5.62 6.87 -7.98
C LEU A 236 6.02 8.27 -7.53
N ARG A 237 7.04 8.90 -8.14
CA ARG A 237 7.44 10.29 -7.84
C ARG A 237 6.30 11.27 -8.07
N VAL A 238 5.53 11.13 -9.15
CA VAL A 238 4.35 11.98 -9.39
C VAL A 238 3.34 11.86 -8.25
N VAL A 239 3.07 10.64 -7.78
CA VAL A 239 2.20 10.39 -6.62
C VAL A 239 2.75 11.07 -5.36
N LEU A 240 4.05 10.91 -5.10
CA LEU A 240 4.70 11.47 -3.91
C LEU A 240 4.74 13.00 -3.94
N ASP A 241 4.96 13.62 -5.11
CA ASP A 241 4.94 15.07 -5.30
C ASP A 241 3.55 15.65 -5.07
N ILE A 242 2.49 15.00 -5.60
CA ILE A 242 1.11 15.37 -5.31
C ILE A 242 0.87 15.30 -3.81
N ARG A 243 1.35 14.23 -3.16
CA ARG A 243 1.17 14.05 -1.73
C ARG A 243 1.92 15.10 -0.91
N GLU A 244 3.13 15.47 -1.31
CA GLU A 244 3.89 16.55 -0.69
C GLU A 244 3.12 17.87 -0.74
N ARG A 245 2.55 18.21 -1.89
CA ARG A 245 1.72 19.42 -2.04
C ARG A 245 0.50 19.37 -1.12
N MET A 246 -0.20 18.24 -1.07
CA MET A 246 -1.37 18.08 -0.20
C MET A 246 -1.04 18.22 1.29
N LEU A 247 0.16 17.80 1.72
CA LEU A 247 0.59 17.93 3.12
C LEU A 247 1.07 19.35 3.46
N ARG A 248 1.61 20.09 2.48
CA ARG A 248 2.06 21.48 2.64
C ARG A 248 0.91 22.48 2.61
N THR A 249 -0.25 22.13 2.07
CA THR A 249 -1.45 22.95 2.18
C THR A 249 -2.11 22.68 3.54
N PRO A 250 -1.98 23.57 4.55
CA PRO A 250 -2.79 23.44 5.75
C PRO A 250 -4.26 23.53 5.32
N ALA A 251 -5.08 22.61 5.81
CA ALA A 251 -6.52 22.65 5.63
C ALA A 251 -7.10 23.85 6.39
N SER A 252 -6.97 25.04 5.80
CA SER A 252 -7.77 26.22 6.08
C SER A 252 -8.65 26.44 4.86
N GLN A 253 -9.95 26.59 5.12
CA GLN A 253 -11.00 26.99 4.18
C GLN A 253 -11.58 25.89 3.27
N SER A 254 -12.38 25.01 3.88
CA SER A 254 -13.70 24.70 3.33
C SER A 254 -14.74 24.93 4.44
N ALA A 255 -14.85 26.19 4.85
CA ALA A 255 -16.04 26.66 5.55
C ALA A 255 -17.17 26.68 4.52
N GLU A 256 -18.13 25.78 4.71
CA GLU A 256 -19.43 25.82 4.04
C GLU A 256 -20.06 27.20 4.32
N PRO A 257 -20.58 27.92 3.32
CA PRO A 257 -21.14 29.26 3.53
C PRO A 257 -22.40 29.18 4.42
N PRO A 258 -22.60 30.14 5.34
CA PRO A 258 -23.74 30.12 6.24
C PRO A 258 -25.04 30.33 5.45
N ARG A 259 -25.94 29.35 5.50
CA ARG A 259 -27.31 29.50 5.00
C ARG A 259 -28.08 30.48 5.90
N PRO A 260 -28.85 31.42 5.33
CA PRO A 260 -29.63 32.38 6.10
C PRO A 260 -30.73 31.67 6.91
N SER A 261 -30.87 32.11 8.15
CA SER A 261 -31.84 31.67 9.14
C SER A 261 -33.29 31.99 8.72
N GLY A 262 -34.10 30.97 8.49
CA GLY A 262 -35.56 31.01 8.46
C GLY A 262 -36.17 30.36 9.72
N PRO A 263 -37.42 30.68 10.08
CA PRO A 263 -37.89 30.61 11.47
C PRO A 263 -38.22 29.20 11.96
N ARG A 264 -37.96 28.99 13.25
CA ARG A 264 -38.27 27.79 14.03
C ARG A 264 -39.76 27.42 13.98
N SER A 265 -40.05 26.13 13.87
CA SER A 265 -41.26 25.51 14.40
C SER A 265 -40.92 24.16 15.05
N PRO A 266 -41.66 23.75 16.09
CA PRO A 266 -41.10 22.99 17.20
C PRO A 266 -41.13 21.46 17.02
N ALA A 267 -40.29 20.83 17.83
CA ALA A 267 -40.02 19.41 17.99
C ALA A 267 -41.22 18.46 17.84
N LEU A 268 -41.02 17.41 17.05
CA LEU A 268 -41.60 16.09 17.30
C LEU A 268 -40.48 15.06 17.51
N ALA A 269 -40.79 14.08 18.34
CA ALA A 269 -39.90 13.28 19.13
C ALA A 269 -38.86 12.43 18.36
N LYS A 270 -37.71 12.24 19.02
CA LYS A 270 -36.64 11.31 18.66
C LYS A 270 -37.15 9.86 18.63
N GLU A 271 -37.09 9.23 17.46
CA GLU A 271 -36.83 7.79 17.37
C GLU A 271 -35.31 7.54 17.43
N PRO A 272 -34.85 6.47 18.10
CA PRO A 272 -33.43 6.19 18.20
C PRO A 272 -32.88 5.79 16.83
N ALA A 273 -31.77 6.44 16.46
CA ALA A 273 -31.04 6.20 15.22
C ALA A 273 -30.85 4.69 14.98
N ALA A 274 -31.43 4.21 13.89
CA ALA A 274 -31.13 2.90 13.35
C ALA A 274 -29.61 2.79 13.17
N ARG A 275 -29.03 1.75 13.78
CA ARG A 275 -27.63 1.35 13.59
C ARG A 275 -27.40 1.18 12.09
N THR A 276 -26.61 2.06 11.49
CA THR A 276 -26.03 1.83 10.18
C THR A 276 -25.23 0.53 10.24
N ALA A 277 -25.64 -0.45 9.43
CA ALA A 277 -24.92 -1.71 9.30
C ALA A 277 -23.47 -1.47 8.85
N PRO A 278 -22.50 -2.28 9.30
CA PRO A 278 -21.13 -2.20 8.80
C PRO A 278 -21.10 -2.47 7.30
N ALA A 279 -20.23 -1.78 6.57
CA ALA A 279 -19.96 -2.01 5.16
C ALA A 279 -19.48 -3.46 4.93
N GLY A 280 -20.42 -4.37 4.66
CA GLY A 280 -20.18 -5.80 4.69
C GLY A 280 -21.33 -6.59 4.08
N ALA A 281 -21.82 -6.15 2.92
CA ALA A 281 -22.65 -6.95 2.03
C ALA A 281 -22.54 -6.33 0.63
N GLN A 282 -21.39 -6.50 -0.03
CA GLN A 282 -21.38 -6.30 -1.49
C GLN A 282 -22.20 -7.46 -2.06
N SER A 283 -23.24 -7.17 -2.82
CA SER A 283 -24.00 -8.23 -3.50
C SER A 283 -23.04 -9.03 -4.40
N PRO A 284 -23.28 -10.33 -4.61
CA PRO A 284 -22.48 -11.14 -5.53
C PRO A 284 -22.36 -10.47 -6.92
N ASP A 285 -23.38 -9.74 -7.35
CA ASP A 285 -23.36 -8.94 -8.58
C ASP A 285 -22.35 -7.79 -8.57
N ALA A 286 -22.14 -7.14 -7.42
CA ALA A 286 -21.15 -6.06 -7.29
C ALA A 286 -19.71 -6.60 -7.34
N LEU A 287 -19.46 -7.80 -6.80
CA LEU A 287 -18.18 -8.48 -6.91
C LEU A 287 -17.92 -8.98 -8.33
N ARG A 288 -18.92 -9.54 -9.00
CA ARG A 288 -18.83 -9.93 -10.42
C ARG A 288 -18.53 -8.73 -11.32
N LEU A 289 -19.25 -7.62 -11.16
CA LEU A 289 -18.97 -6.39 -11.89
C LEU A 289 -17.56 -5.87 -11.63
N LEU A 290 -17.06 -5.97 -10.40
CA LEU A 290 -15.70 -5.60 -10.06
C LEU A 290 -14.68 -6.55 -10.70
N GLY A 291 -14.97 -7.86 -10.72
CA GLY A 291 -14.19 -8.90 -11.40
C GLY A 291 -14.08 -8.67 -12.90
N ARG A 292 -15.20 -8.40 -13.58
CA ARG A 292 -15.24 -8.06 -15.01
C ARG A 292 -14.40 -6.83 -15.33
N ARG A 293 -14.46 -5.80 -14.48
CA ARG A 293 -13.66 -4.57 -14.64
C ARG A 293 -12.15 -4.79 -14.46
N SER A 294 -11.76 -5.79 -13.69
CA SER A 294 -10.35 -6.16 -13.49
C SER A 294 -9.83 -7.17 -14.52
N THR A 295 -10.71 -7.94 -15.16
CA THR A 295 -10.36 -8.97 -16.15
C THR A 295 -9.83 -8.31 -17.41
N ARG A 296 -8.66 -8.73 -17.86
CA ARG A 296 -8.06 -8.25 -19.11
C ARG A 296 -8.43 -9.20 -20.25
N LEU A 297 -8.94 -8.61 -21.32
CA LEU A 297 -9.34 -9.30 -22.54
C LEU A 297 -8.45 -8.88 -23.69
N VAL A 298 -7.97 -9.85 -24.47
CA VAL A 298 -7.34 -9.59 -25.77
C VAL A 298 -8.32 -10.03 -26.86
N LEU A 299 -8.75 -9.09 -27.70
CA LEU A 299 -9.71 -9.31 -28.78
C LEU A 299 -8.96 -9.42 -30.11
N ALA A 300 -8.80 -10.65 -30.60
CA ALA A 300 -8.18 -10.97 -31.89
C ALA A 300 -9.23 -10.94 -33.01
N MET A 301 -9.41 -9.77 -33.61
CA MET A 301 -10.38 -9.51 -34.69
C MET A 301 -9.90 -8.38 -35.60
N GLU A 302 -10.14 -8.53 -36.91
CA GLU A 302 -9.88 -7.45 -37.87
C GLU A 302 -10.63 -6.17 -37.52
N ALA A 303 -10.04 -5.03 -37.87
CA ALA A 303 -10.68 -3.74 -37.65
C ALA A 303 -11.91 -3.61 -38.54
N GLY A 304 -13.07 -3.41 -37.92
CA GLY A 304 -14.33 -3.28 -38.63
C GLY A 304 -15.52 -3.11 -37.69
N PRO A 305 -16.72 -2.87 -38.25
CA PRO A 305 -17.93 -2.60 -37.48
C PRO A 305 -18.29 -3.76 -36.54
N GLU A 306 -17.93 -5.00 -36.91
CA GLU A 306 -18.19 -6.19 -36.11
C GLU A 306 -17.35 -6.23 -34.82
N ARG A 307 -16.07 -5.84 -34.92
CA ARG A 307 -15.19 -5.74 -33.75
C ARG A 307 -15.68 -4.66 -32.80
N ASP A 308 -16.12 -3.53 -33.34
CA ASP A 308 -16.60 -2.40 -32.54
C ASP A 308 -17.89 -2.76 -31.79
N LEU A 309 -18.79 -3.53 -32.42
CA LEU A 309 -20.00 -4.05 -31.78
C LEU A 309 -19.68 -5.02 -30.63
N VAL A 310 -18.73 -5.93 -30.81
CA VAL A 310 -18.29 -6.87 -29.76
C VAL A 310 -17.63 -6.09 -28.61
N ALA A 311 -16.73 -5.16 -28.93
CA ALA A 311 -16.07 -4.33 -27.93
C ALA A 311 -17.07 -3.50 -27.10
N GLN A 312 -18.09 -2.95 -27.76
CA GLN A 312 -19.18 -2.24 -27.11
C GLN A 312 -19.99 -3.17 -26.19
N ALA A 313 -20.37 -4.36 -26.66
CA ALA A 313 -21.10 -5.34 -25.85
C ALA A 313 -20.31 -5.76 -24.59
N LEU A 314 -19.01 -6.03 -24.72
CA LEU A 314 -18.09 -6.32 -23.62
C LEU A 314 -18.00 -5.16 -22.62
N SER A 315 -17.89 -3.92 -23.13
CA SER A 315 -17.82 -2.73 -22.28
C SER A 315 -19.11 -2.50 -21.51
N THR A 316 -20.27 -2.67 -22.16
CA THR A 316 -21.59 -2.57 -21.50
C THR A 316 -21.77 -3.63 -20.42
N ALA A 317 -21.20 -4.82 -20.61
CA ALA A 317 -21.21 -5.90 -19.63
C ALA A 317 -20.25 -5.72 -18.43
N GLY A 318 -19.34 -4.73 -18.50
CA GLY A 318 -18.39 -4.40 -17.45
C GLY A 318 -16.93 -4.80 -17.71
N TYR A 319 -16.62 -5.40 -18.87
CA TYR A 319 -15.26 -5.72 -19.29
C TYR A 319 -14.60 -4.50 -19.93
N VAL A 320 -13.97 -3.66 -19.11
CA VAL A 320 -13.43 -2.36 -19.55
C VAL A 320 -11.97 -2.46 -20.03
N ARG A 321 -11.23 -3.51 -19.65
CA ARG A 321 -9.81 -3.70 -20.01
C ARG A 321 -9.67 -4.58 -21.25
N GLN A 322 -10.03 -4.01 -22.40
CA GLN A 322 -9.97 -4.67 -23.69
C GLN A 322 -8.75 -4.18 -24.48
N GLU A 323 -8.02 -5.11 -25.08
CA GLU A 323 -6.93 -4.83 -26.01
C GLU A 323 -7.27 -5.43 -27.36
N ALA A 324 -7.39 -4.61 -28.40
CA ALA A 324 -7.73 -5.07 -29.73
C ALA A 324 -6.46 -5.40 -30.54
N ALA A 325 -6.42 -6.60 -31.10
CA ALA A 325 -5.39 -7.06 -32.02
C ALA A 325 -6.05 -7.38 -33.37
N GLY A 326 -5.45 -6.90 -34.46
CA GLY A 326 -6.00 -7.08 -35.80
C GLY A 326 -5.90 -8.51 -36.33
N THR A 327 -4.95 -9.29 -35.81
CA THR A 327 -4.74 -10.70 -36.18
C THR A 327 -4.46 -11.56 -34.95
N LEU A 328 -4.63 -12.88 -35.10
CA LEU A 328 -4.28 -13.84 -34.05
C LEU A 328 -2.79 -13.74 -33.68
N GLU A 329 -1.90 -13.62 -34.67
CA GLU A 329 -0.46 -13.50 -34.42
C GLU A 329 -0.10 -12.26 -33.58
N GLN A 330 -0.76 -11.12 -33.85
CA GLN A 330 -0.59 -9.92 -33.03
C GLN A 330 -1.10 -10.14 -31.60
N ALA A 331 -2.24 -10.80 -31.42
CA ALA A 331 -2.76 -11.14 -30.11
C ALA A 331 -1.82 -12.07 -29.34
N LEU A 332 -1.28 -13.09 -30.00
CA LEU A 332 -0.32 -14.02 -29.40
C LEU A 332 1.01 -13.33 -29.07
N ALA A 333 1.46 -12.37 -29.89
CA ALA A 333 2.65 -11.57 -29.59
C ALA A 333 2.45 -10.71 -28.33
N VAL A 334 1.29 -10.07 -28.17
CA VAL A 334 0.91 -9.34 -26.95
C VAL A 334 0.95 -10.27 -25.74
N LEU A 335 0.36 -11.46 -25.84
CA LEU A 335 0.34 -12.46 -24.76
C LEU A 335 1.75 -13.00 -24.42
N ARG A 336 2.63 -13.17 -25.41
CA ARG A 336 4.03 -13.59 -25.21
C ARG A 336 4.88 -12.52 -24.52
N MET A 337 4.67 -11.25 -24.87
CA MET A 337 5.37 -10.12 -24.25
C MET A 337 4.89 -9.87 -22.83
N ASP A 338 3.66 -10.23 -22.52
CA ASP A 338 3.08 -10.09 -21.20
C ASP A 338 3.46 -11.24 -20.26
N ARG A 339 4.66 -11.11 -19.67
CA ARG A 339 5.18 -12.08 -18.70
C ARG A 339 4.55 -11.97 -17.32
N HIS A 340 3.57 -11.10 -17.10
CA HIS A 340 3.16 -10.66 -15.76
C HIS A 340 1.64 -10.67 -15.48
N SER A 341 0.77 -10.97 -16.45
CA SER A 341 -0.67 -11.13 -16.19
C SER A 341 -1.01 -12.52 -15.65
N SER A 342 -1.65 -12.57 -14.49
CA SER A 342 -2.45 -13.72 -14.06
C SER A 342 -3.67 -13.82 -14.99
N CYS A 343 -3.69 -14.83 -15.87
CA CYS A 343 -4.80 -15.26 -16.72
C CYS A 343 -5.48 -14.18 -17.60
N PRO A 344 -4.81 -13.67 -18.66
CA PRO A 344 -5.51 -12.97 -19.73
C PRO A 344 -6.51 -13.91 -20.43
N LEU A 345 -7.69 -13.40 -20.76
CA LEU A 345 -8.68 -14.14 -21.55
C LEU A 345 -8.60 -13.68 -23.02
N LEU A 346 -8.42 -14.64 -23.92
CA LEU A 346 -8.27 -14.40 -25.35
C LEU A 346 -9.62 -14.63 -26.06
N LEU A 347 -10.12 -13.61 -26.73
CA LEU A 347 -11.32 -13.68 -27.57
C LEU A 347 -10.91 -13.71 -29.04
N VAL A 348 -11.31 -14.75 -29.77
CA VAL A 348 -10.97 -14.91 -31.19
C VAL A 348 -12.25 -14.93 -32.02
N GLY A 349 -12.39 -13.97 -32.94
CA GLY A 349 -13.53 -13.92 -33.86
C GLY A 349 -13.35 -14.84 -35.07
N THR A 350 -14.33 -15.70 -35.36
CA THR A 350 -14.27 -16.57 -36.54
C THR A 350 -14.71 -15.83 -37.83
N GLY A 351 -13.82 -14.98 -38.33
CA GLY A 351 -13.41 -15.02 -39.74
C GLY A 351 -12.03 -15.69 -39.91
N ALA A 352 -11.36 -15.98 -38.78
CA ALA A 352 -10.00 -16.49 -38.65
C ALA A 352 -9.93 -17.79 -37.84
N GLY A 353 -11.02 -18.57 -37.79
CA GLY A 353 -11.15 -19.82 -37.05
C GLY A 353 -10.80 -21.08 -37.85
N ASP A 354 -9.80 -21.00 -38.73
CA ASP A 354 -9.31 -22.17 -39.45
C ASP A 354 -8.63 -23.13 -38.46
N ALA A 355 -8.62 -24.43 -38.76
CA ALA A 355 -7.91 -25.43 -37.96
C ALA A 355 -6.43 -25.05 -37.69
N ALA A 356 -5.83 -24.24 -38.58
CA ALA A 356 -4.51 -23.64 -38.42
C ALA A 356 -4.41 -22.68 -37.21
N SER A 357 -5.45 -21.89 -36.94
CA SER A 357 -5.51 -20.95 -35.81
C SER A 357 -5.64 -21.68 -34.46
N LEU A 358 -6.39 -22.77 -34.42
CA LEU A 358 -6.48 -23.64 -33.24
C LEU A 358 -5.13 -24.30 -32.93
N GLY A 359 -4.42 -24.77 -33.96
CA GLY A 359 -3.07 -25.32 -33.81
C GLY A 359 -2.10 -24.32 -33.19
N GLN A 360 -2.11 -23.06 -33.65
CA GLN A 360 -1.25 -21.99 -33.12
C GLN A 360 -1.54 -21.66 -31.65
N ILE A 361 -2.83 -21.67 -31.26
CA ILE A 361 -3.25 -21.43 -29.87
C ILE A 361 -2.76 -22.58 -28.97
N GLN A 362 -2.96 -23.82 -29.40
CA GLN A 362 -2.54 -25.01 -28.66
C GLN A 362 -1.01 -25.14 -28.58
N ASP A 363 -0.29 -24.81 -29.64
CA ASP A 363 1.18 -24.80 -29.66
C ASP A 363 1.72 -23.80 -28.64
N LEU A 364 1.10 -22.62 -28.53
CA LEU A 364 1.50 -21.61 -27.55
C LEU A 364 1.14 -21.99 -26.11
N GLN A 365 -0.02 -22.61 -25.88
CA GLN A 365 -0.38 -23.19 -24.57
C GLN A 365 0.64 -24.27 -24.16
N ARG A 366 1.07 -25.13 -25.10
CA ARG A 366 2.14 -26.13 -24.88
C ARG A 366 3.50 -25.50 -24.62
N GLU A 367 3.87 -24.43 -25.34
CA GLU A 367 5.12 -23.69 -25.20
C GLU A 367 5.28 -23.11 -23.78
N LEU A 368 4.18 -22.66 -23.17
CA LEU A 368 4.19 -21.95 -21.89
C LEU A 368 3.96 -22.86 -20.68
N GLY A 369 3.51 -24.10 -20.90
CA GLY A 369 3.32 -25.13 -19.88
C GLY A 369 2.20 -24.82 -18.88
N SER A 370 1.99 -25.73 -17.92
CA SER A 370 0.91 -25.70 -16.92
C SER A 370 0.97 -24.54 -15.92
N ALA A 371 1.98 -23.66 -16.02
CA ALA A 371 2.15 -22.50 -15.15
C ALA A 371 1.42 -21.24 -15.68
N ARG A 372 0.94 -21.26 -16.93
CA ARG A 372 0.36 -20.09 -17.64
C ARG A 372 -0.75 -20.52 -18.59
N GLU A 373 -1.72 -21.22 -18.06
CA GLU A 373 -2.94 -21.58 -18.79
C GLU A 373 -3.79 -20.32 -18.99
N TRP A 374 -4.21 -20.08 -20.24
CA TRP A 374 -5.11 -18.99 -20.60
C TRP A 374 -6.42 -19.55 -21.11
N SER A 375 -7.50 -18.96 -20.63
CA SER A 375 -8.83 -19.23 -21.15
C SER A 375 -9.01 -18.54 -22.51
N VAL A 376 -9.47 -19.30 -23.49
CA VAL A 376 -9.73 -18.85 -24.86
C VAL A 376 -11.21 -19.04 -25.15
N ALA A 377 -11.88 -17.97 -25.56
CA ALA A 377 -13.24 -18.02 -26.06
C ALA A 377 -13.25 -17.82 -27.58
N LEU A 378 -13.73 -18.84 -28.29
CA LEU A 378 -13.87 -18.82 -29.75
C LEU A 378 -15.26 -18.33 -30.12
N MET A 379 -15.34 -17.13 -30.69
CA MET A 379 -16.60 -16.48 -31.04
C MET A 379 -16.96 -16.76 -32.49
N ALA A 380 -18.13 -17.36 -32.74
CA ALA A 380 -18.62 -17.55 -34.10
C ALA A 380 -19.95 -16.88 -34.39
N LYS A 381 -20.05 -16.35 -35.61
CA LYS A 381 -21.27 -15.75 -36.14
C LYS A 381 -22.10 -16.85 -36.80
N GLY A 382 -23.10 -17.38 -36.07
CA GLY A 382 -23.97 -18.47 -36.56
C GLY A 382 -23.93 -19.69 -35.65
N ALA A 383 -23.69 -20.87 -36.22
CA ALA A 383 -23.58 -22.11 -35.43
C ALA A 383 -22.34 -22.06 -34.52
N VAL A 384 -22.53 -22.42 -33.25
CA VAL A 384 -21.45 -22.50 -32.26
C VAL A 384 -20.37 -23.48 -32.78
N PRO A 385 -19.08 -23.12 -32.72
CA PRO A 385 -18.00 -24.02 -33.17
C PRO A 385 -18.07 -25.37 -32.43
N PRO A 386 -17.65 -26.47 -33.08
CA PRO A 386 -17.59 -27.76 -32.40
C PRO A 386 -16.67 -27.69 -31.19
N GLU A 387 -17.02 -28.43 -30.13
CA GLU A 387 -16.18 -28.52 -28.94
C GLU A 387 -14.80 -29.07 -29.28
N THR A 388 -13.76 -28.41 -28.76
CA THR A 388 -12.35 -28.67 -29.07
C THR A 388 -11.74 -29.76 -28.19
N GLY A 389 -12.46 -30.26 -27.18
CA GLY A 389 -11.98 -31.25 -26.20
C GLY A 389 -10.98 -30.69 -25.17
N ASP A 390 -10.60 -29.42 -25.30
CA ASP A 390 -9.68 -28.72 -24.40
C ASP A 390 -10.48 -27.82 -23.43
N PRO A 391 -10.38 -28.01 -22.10
CA PRO A 391 -11.18 -27.25 -21.14
C PRO A 391 -10.88 -25.74 -21.15
N LEU A 392 -9.70 -25.33 -21.63
CA LEU A 392 -9.28 -23.93 -21.69
C LEU A 392 -9.74 -23.23 -22.97
N ILE A 393 -10.19 -23.97 -23.98
CA ILE A 393 -10.63 -23.41 -25.26
C ILE A 393 -12.13 -23.70 -25.40
N ARG A 394 -12.97 -22.71 -25.17
CA ARG A 394 -14.43 -22.89 -25.17
C ARG A 394 -15.08 -22.14 -26.33
N PRO A 395 -15.97 -22.79 -27.10
CA PRO A 395 -16.78 -22.10 -28.09
C PRO A 395 -17.81 -21.21 -27.39
N MET A 396 -17.99 -20.00 -27.88
CA MET A 396 -18.89 -18.99 -27.31
C MET A 396 -19.78 -18.38 -28.40
N ALA A 397 -21.03 -18.07 -28.04
CA ALA A 397 -21.92 -17.30 -28.89
C ALA A 397 -21.36 -15.89 -29.15
N TRP A 398 -21.73 -15.31 -30.30
CA TRP A 398 -21.28 -13.97 -30.67
C TRP A 398 -21.78 -12.91 -29.67
N PRO A 399 -20.91 -12.09 -29.05
CA PRO A 399 -21.36 -11.04 -28.15
C PRO A 399 -22.16 -9.98 -28.90
N ALA A 400 -23.45 -9.85 -28.56
CA ALA A 400 -24.35 -8.87 -29.14
C ALA A 400 -24.97 -7.97 -28.04
N PRO A 401 -25.14 -6.66 -28.30
CA PRO A 401 -25.83 -5.77 -27.36
C PRO A 401 -27.25 -6.26 -27.09
N GLY A 402 -27.57 -6.53 -25.83
CA GLY A 402 -28.91 -6.99 -25.41
C GLY A 402 -29.08 -8.51 -25.32
N ASP A 403 -28.11 -9.29 -25.78
CA ASP A 403 -28.00 -10.73 -25.46
C ASP A 403 -26.99 -10.92 -24.33
N ALA A 404 -27.37 -11.69 -23.31
CA ALA A 404 -26.55 -12.00 -22.14
C ALA A 404 -26.10 -13.47 -22.10
N SER A 405 -26.48 -14.28 -23.09
CA SER A 405 -26.20 -15.73 -23.14
C SER A 405 -24.70 -16.08 -23.08
N TRP A 406 -23.84 -15.20 -23.60
CA TRP A 406 -22.39 -15.35 -23.63
C TRP A 406 -21.70 -14.95 -22.31
N LEU A 407 -22.38 -14.24 -21.42
CA LEU A 407 -21.76 -13.67 -20.22
C LEU A 407 -21.37 -14.70 -19.18
N ALA A 408 -22.19 -15.75 -19.00
CA ALA A 408 -21.92 -16.79 -18.02
C ALA A 408 -20.62 -17.54 -18.36
N LEU A 409 -20.45 -17.93 -19.62
CA LEU A 409 -19.23 -18.59 -20.08
C LEU A 409 -18.00 -17.67 -19.95
N LEU A 410 -18.16 -16.38 -20.24
CA LEU A 410 -17.05 -15.43 -20.11
C LEU A 410 -16.64 -15.21 -18.64
N ASP A 411 -17.61 -15.16 -17.73
CA ASP A 411 -17.37 -15.08 -16.29
C ASP A 411 -16.70 -16.38 -15.75
N GLU A 412 -17.13 -17.56 -16.22
CA GLU A 412 -16.51 -18.87 -15.92
C GLU A 412 -15.03 -18.87 -16.37
N LEU A 413 -14.78 -18.54 -17.63
CA LEU A 413 -13.43 -18.51 -18.20
C LEU A 413 -12.53 -17.45 -17.54
N ALA A 414 -13.12 -16.38 -17.00
CA ALA A 414 -12.42 -15.34 -16.24
C ALA A 414 -12.21 -15.71 -14.76
N GLY A 415 -12.74 -16.85 -14.29
CA GLY A 415 -12.64 -17.30 -12.91
C GLY A 415 -13.46 -16.44 -11.93
N LEU A 416 -14.62 -15.94 -12.37
CA LEU A 416 -15.50 -15.03 -11.62
C LEU A 416 -16.74 -15.71 -11.01
N GLU A 417 -16.88 -17.03 -11.14
CA GLU A 417 -18.00 -17.81 -10.59
C GLU A 417 -17.88 -18.17 -9.11
#